data_AF-A0A7C7Y8A0-F1
#
_entry.id   AF-A0A7C7Y8A0-F1
#
_cell.length_a   1.000
_cell.length_b   1.000
_cell.length_c   1.000
_cell.angle_alpha   90.00
_cell.angle_beta   90.00
_cell.angle_gamma   90.00
#
_symmetry.space_group_name_H-M   'P 1'
#
loop_
_entity.id
_entity.type
_entity.pdbx_description
1 polymer ?
#
loop_
_entity_poly.entity_id
_entity_poly.type
_entity_poly.pdbx_seq_one_letter_code
_entity_poly.pdbx_strand_id
1 'polypeptide(L)'
;MSLLFRSLVGSALDVFRGAADVYGHPDAFLAKVYWDNFSYWSYPCQLYLQGLYKITASEMPELTPLGRRFAELIKNMQRLFTAWAGLVPPAPRPGIRTMPGYPSVLIDAHLALQEEWNPTQAVEYVRMRLVESEEMAGELLLRAMDEVGNENVDALVQLADVFSWGIRISDRRVAANDTIGLARRRALPPLARDLERTLGRPPKNINEATIRRVLDELIAPPCVLSDGDSGHDKSSESLARNSKSAGVRL
;
A
#
# COMPACT_ATOMS: atom_id res chain seq x y z
N MET A 1 18.54 -17.68 -15.21
CA MET A 1 17.33 -16.89 -14.88
C MET A 1 17.16 -16.90 -13.37
N SER A 2 17.19 -15.73 -12.71
CA SER A 2 17.23 -15.63 -11.24
C SER A 2 15.92 -16.14 -10.60
N LEU A 3 16.00 -16.67 -9.38
CA LEU A 3 14.82 -17.06 -8.59
C LEU A 3 13.85 -15.88 -8.38
N LEU A 4 14.41 -14.68 -8.23
CA LEU A 4 13.66 -13.43 -8.13
C LEU A 4 12.74 -13.21 -9.35
N PHE A 5 13.28 -13.39 -10.56
CA PHE A 5 12.50 -13.22 -11.79
C PHE A 5 11.36 -14.25 -11.90
N ARG A 6 11.60 -15.51 -11.53
CA ARG A 6 10.53 -16.54 -11.50
C ARG A 6 9.44 -16.19 -10.49
N SER A 7 9.83 -15.72 -9.31
CA SER A 7 8.90 -15.24 -8.28
C SER A 7 8.07 -14.06 -8.79
N LEU A 8 8.69 -13.12 -9.49
CA LEU A 8 8.02 -11.96 -10.08
C LEU A 8 6.98 -12.39 -11.13
N VAL A 9 7.34 -13.29 -12.05
CA VAL A 9 6.43 -13.81 -13.07
C VAL A 9 5.27 -14.58 -12.44
N GLY A 10 5.54 -15.41 -11.43
CA GLY A 10 4.48 -16.09 -10.67
C GLY A 10 3.52 -15.10 -9.99
N SER A 11 4.07 -14.04 -9.39
CA SER A 11 3.27 -12.98 -8.74
C SER A 11 2.42 -12.20 -9.74
N ALA A 12 2.91 -11.99 -10.96
CA ALA A 12 2.13 -11.35 -12.03
C ALA A 12 0.90 -12.17 -12.44
N LEU A 13 0.96 -13.51 -12.38
CA LEU A 13 -0.21 -14.35 -12.61
C LEU A 13 -1.21 -14.29 -11.45
N ASP A 14 -0.71 -14.15 -10.23
CA ASP A 14 -1.56 -14.04 -9.04
C ASP A 14 -2.44 -12.78 -9.08
N VAL A 15 -2.00 -11.70 -9.74
CA VAL A 15 -2.78 -10.46 -9.96
C VAL A 15 -4.13 -10.72 -10.66
N PHE A 16 -4.20 -11.74 -11.51
CA PHE A 16 -5.41 -12.07 -12.29
C PHE A 16 -6.18 -13.26 -11.72
N ARG A 17 -5.59 -14.02 -10.80
CA ARG A 17 -6.24 -15.20 -10.22
C ARG A 17 -7.39 -14.77 -9.30
N GLY A 18 -8.61 -15.20 -9.61
CA GLY A 18 -9.80 -14.85 -8.80
C GLY A 18 -10.27 -13.41 -8.94
N ALA A 19 -9.81 -12.68 -9.98
CA ALA A 19 -10.14 -11.28 -10.18
C ALA A 19 -11.53 -11.04 -10.81
N ALA A 20 -12.19 -12.09 -11.32
CA ALA A 20 -13.46 -11.96 -12.05
C ALA A 20 -14.54 -11.26 -11.22
N ASP A 21 -14.74 -11.70 -9.97
CA ASP A 21 -15.73 -11.10 -9.07
C ASP A 21 -15.35 -9.67 -8.67
N VAL A 22 -14.04 -9.40 -8.58
CA VAL A 22 -13.52 -8.05 -8.27
C VAL A 22 -13.89 -7.07 -9.38
N TYR A 23 -13.82 -7.46 -10.65
CA TYR A 23 -14.17 -6.58 -11.77
C TYR A 23 -15.65 -6.19 -11.81
N GLY A 24 -16.53 -6.99 -11.20
CA GLY A 24 -17.94 -6.67 -11.03
C GLY A 24 -18.23 -5.76 -9.82
N HIS A 25 -17.25 -5.54 -8.94
CA HIS A 25 -17.44 -4.81 -7.68
C HIS A 25 -16.71 -3.45 -7.71
N PRO A 26 -17.42 -2.31 -7.92
CA PRO A 26 -16.79 -1.01 -8.18
C PRO A 26 -15.76 -0.55 -7.15
N ASP A 27 -16.08 -0.65 -5.85
CA ASP A 27 -15.18 -0.15 -4.79
C ASP A 27 -13.95 -1.06 -4.60
N ALA A 28 -14.11 -2.39 -4.63
CA ALA A 28 -13.02 -3.36 -4.62
C ALA A 28 -12.14 -3.25 -5.88
N PHE A 29 -12.75 -3.08 -7.07
CA PHE A 29 -12.02 -2.87 -8.31
C PHE A 29 -11.16 -1.61 -8.27
N LEU A 30 -11.72 -0.48 -7.82
CA LEU A 30 -10.96 0.77 -7.75
C LEU A 30 -9.80 0.67 -6.74
N ALA A 31 -10.03 0.04 -5.59
CA ALA A 31 -8.99 -0.25 -4.61
C ALA A 31 -7.89 -1.14 -5.19
N LYS A 32 -8.26 -2.19 -5.95
CA LYS A 32 -7.34 -3.05 -6.67
C LYS A 32 -6.52 -2.29 -7.70
N VAL A 33 -7.14 -1.46 -8.53
CA VAL A 33 -6.44 -0.65 -9.54
C VAL A 33 -5.42 0.28 -8.89
N TYR A 34 -5.76 0.88 -7.75
CA TYR A 34 -4.82 1.72 -7.01
C TYR A 34 -3.63 0.91 -6.49
N TRP A 35 -3.89 -0.22 -5.82
CA TRP A 35 -2.86 -1.11 -5.28
C TRP A 35 -1.95 -1.69 -6.37
N ASP A 36 -2.53 -2.20 -7.46
CA ASP A 36 -1.80 -2.85 -8.53
C ASP A 36 -0.85 -1.84 -9.21
N ASN A 37 -1.30 -0.62 -9.48
CA ASN A 37 -0.41 0.41 -10.04
C ASN A 37 0.66 0.85 -9.03
N PHE A 38 0.29 1.05 -7.76
CA PHE A 38 1.26 1.44 -6.74
C PHE A 38 2.36 0.40 -6.58
N SER A 39 1.99 -0.87 -6.39
CA SER A 39 2.93 -1.97 -6.22
C SER A 39 3.77 -2.21 -7.48
N TYR A 40 3.17 -2.12 -8.67
CA TYR A 40 3.86 -2.26 -9.95
C TYR A 40 4.94 -1.19 -10.18
N TRP A 41 4.62 0.09 -9.92
CA TRP A 41 5.59 1.18 -10.08
C TRP A 41 6.63 1.20 -8.95
N SER A 42 6.27 0.78 -7.75
CA SER A 42 7.15 0.77 -6.59
C SER A 42 8.24 -0.28 -6.66
N TYR A 43 7.97 -1.46 -7.24
CA TYR A 43 8.93 -2.56 -7.24
C TYR A 43 9.22 -3.18 -8.61
N PRO A 44 8.29 -3.85 -9.32
CA PRO A 44 8.57 -4.47 -10.61
C PRO A 44 9.21 -3.51 -11.63
N CYS A 45 8.66 -2.30 -11.80
CA CYS A 45 9.25 -1.34 -12.73
C CYS A 45 10.68 -0.94 -12.34
N GLN A 46 10.92 -0.64 -11.05
CA GLN A 46 12.26 -0.29 -10.57
C GLN A 46 13.24 -1.43 -10.74
N LEU A 47 12.80 -2.67 -10.53
CA LEU A 47 13.62 -3.85 -10.75
C LEU A 47 14.17 -3.91 -12.18
N TYR A 48 13.35 -3.57 -13.17
CA TYR A 48 13.74 -3.57 -14.58
C TYR A 48 14.48 -2.32 -15.03
N LEU A 49 13.95 -1.14 -14.73
CA LEU A 49 14.49 0.15 -15.18
C LEU A 49 15.87 0.41 -14.57
N GLN A 50 16.06 0.09 -13.29
CA GLN A 50 17.34 0.26 -12.59
C GLN A 50 18.29 -0.94 -12.82
N GLY A 51 17.91 -1.92 -13.64
CA GLY A 51 18.75 -3.08 -13.96
C GLY A 51 18.99 -4.07 -12.81
N LEU A 52 18.28 -3.94 -11.69
CA LEU A 52 18.44 -4.77 -10.49
C LEU A 52 18.22 -6.28 -10.76
N TYR A 53 17.39 -6.64 -11.74
CA TYR A 53 17.17 -8.05 -12.12
C TYR A 53 18.44 -8.77 -12.61
N LYS A 54 19.48 -8.03 -13.00
CA LYS A 54 20.77 -8.56 -13.47
C LYS A 54 21.71 -8.91 -12.33
N ILE A 55 21.46 -8.37 -11.14
CA ILE A 55 22.32 -8.52 -9.96
C ILE A 55 22.05 -9.87 -9.31
N THR A 56 23.10 -10.59 -8.96
CA THR A 56 22.98 -11.87 -8.26
C THR A 56 22.66 -11.67 -6.78
N ALA A 57 22.04 -12.67 -6.16
CA ALA A 57 21.74 -12.63 -4.72
C ALA A 57 23.00 -12.51 -3.86
N SER A 58 24.16 -12.97 -4.33
CA SER A 58 25.45 -12.81 -3.65
C SER A 58 25.98 -11.38 -3.71
N GLU A 59 25.73 -10.66 -4.81
CA GLU A 59 26.18 -9.27 -4.98
C GLU A 59 25.31 -8.29 -4.19
N MET A 60 24.04 -8.64 -3.96
CA MET A 60 23.08 -7.78 -3.26
C MET A 60 22.08 -8.63 -2.46
N PRO A 61 22.49 -9.16 -1.30
CA PRO A 61 21.67 -10.10 -0.52
C PRO A 61 20.37 -9.48 -0.03
N GLU A 62 20.32 -8.16 0.13
CA GLU A 62 19.16 -7.41 0.64
C GLU A 62 18.00 -7.33 -0.35
N LEU A 63 18.25 -7.45 -1.66
CA LEU A 63 17.20 -7.32 -2.67
C LEU A 63 16.21 -8.50 -2.66
N THR A 64 16.71 -9.70 -2.35
CA THR A 64 15.90 -10.93 -2.34
C THR A 64 14.78 -10.91 -1.29
N PRO A 65 15.02 -10.60 -0.01
CA PRO A 65 13.95 -10.51 0.99
C PRO A 65 12.95 -9.39 0.66
N LEU A 66 13.39 -8.25 0.12
CA LEU A 66 12.49 -7.18 -0.32
C LEU A 66 11.54 -7.69 -1.41
N GLY A 67 12.08 -8.34 -2.44
CA GLY A 67 11.27 -8.88 -3.53
C GLY A 67 10.29 -9.96 -3.10
N ARG A 68 10.70 -10.84 -2.18
CA ARG A 68 9.81 -11.83 -1.57
C ARG A 68 8.66 -11.16 -0.83
N ARG A 69 8.96 -10.13 -0.03
CA ARG A 69 7.95 -9.43 0.74
C ARG A 69 6.93 -8.71 -0.15
N PHE A 70 7.38 -8.05 -1.22
CA PHE A 70 6.47 -7.47 -2.20
C PHE A 70 5.56 -8.52 -2.84
N ALA A 71 6.11 -9.68 -3.22
CA ALA A 71 5.32 -10.77 -3.79
C ALA A 71 4.25 -11.29 -2.82
N GLU A 72 4.60 -11.44 -1.53
CA GLU A 72 3.65 -11.82 -0.47
C GLU A 72 2.53 -10.78 -0.32
N LEU A 73 2.87 -9.49 -0.23
CA LEU A 73 1.88 -8.42 -0.12
C LEU A 73 0.95 -8.37 -1.33
N ILE A 74 1.49 -8.48 -2.55
CA ILE A 74 0.67 -8.50 -3.77
C ILE A 74 -0.36 -9.63 -3.69
N LYS A 75 0.08 -10.86 -3.34
CA LYS A 75 -0.80 -12.01 -3.19
C LYS A 75 -1.86 -11.81 -2.11
N ASN A 76 -1.48 -11.25 -0.96
CA ASN A 76 -2.38 -10.98 0.15
C ASN A 76 -3.47 -9.97 -0.25
N MET A 77 -3.09 -8.92 -0.98
CA MET A 77 -4.05 -7.93 -1.46
C MET A 77 -5.01 -8.51 -2.50
N GLN A 78 -4.56 -9.40 -3.40
CA GLN A 78 -5.49 -10.09 -4.30
C GLN A 78 -6.53 -10.93 -3.53
N ARG A 79 -6.09 -11.66 -2.49
CA ARG A 79 -7.01 -12.39 -1.62
C ARG A 79 -8.00 -11.47 -0.92
N LEU A 80 -7.54 -10.32 -0.40
CA LEU A 80 -8.42 -9.32 0.22
C LEU A 80 -9.50 -8.86 -0.75
N PHE A 81 -9.13 -8.47 -1.98
CA PHE A 81 -10.10 -7.94 -2.94
C PHE A 81 -11.11 -8.99 -3.36
N THR A 82 -10.67 -10.24 -3.58
CA THR A 82 -11.59 -11.34 -3.88
C THR A 82 -12.53 -11.63 -2.70
N ALA A 83 -12.02 -11.68 -1.46
CA ALA A 83 -12.85 -11.90 -0.28
C ALA A 83 -13.85 -10.77 -0.06
N TRP A 84 -13.41 -9.51 -0.22
CA TRP A 84 -14.28 -8.35 -0.15
C TRP A 84 -15.39 -8.42 -1.20
N ALA A 85 -15.05 -8.63 -2.48
CA ALA A 85 -16.03 -8.70 -3.55
C ALA A 85 -17.02 -9.88 -3.41
N GLY A 86 -16.60 -10.98 -2.76
CA GLY A 86 -17.45 -12.14 -2.51
C GLY A 86 -18.40 -12.00 -1.32
N LEU A 87 -18.11 -11.11 -0.36
CA LEU A 87 -18.91 -10.95 0.87
C LEU A 87 -20.02 -9.91 0.74
N VAL A 88 -19.89 -8.95 -0.17
CA VAL A 88 -20.87 -7.87 -0.33
C VAL A 88 -21.29 -7.78 -1.79
N PRO A 89 -22.60 -7.74 -2.08
CA PRO A 89 -23.06 -7.52 -3.44
C PRO A 89 -22.61 -6.14 -3.95
N PRO A 90 -22.25 -6.03 -5.25
CA PRO A 90 -21.84 -4.77 -5.83
C PRO A 90 -22.98 -3.75 -5.74
N ALA A 91 -22.76 -2.67 -5.00
CA ALA A 91 -23.69 -1.55 -4.90
C ALA A 91 -23.15 -0.35 -5.69
N PRO A 92 -23.58 -0.13 -6.95
CA PRO A 92 -23.10 1.01 -7.72
C PRO A 92 -23.55 2.31 -7.06
N ARG A 93 -22.58 3.09 -6.58
CA ARG A 93 -22.82 4.45 -6.08
C ARG A 93 -22.67 5.44 -7.24
N PRO A 94 -23.62 6.37 -7.44
CA PRO A 94 -23.47 7.42 -8.45
C PRO A 94 -22.22 8.26 -8.20
N GLY A 95 -21.43 8.50 -9.24
CA GLY A 95 -20.27 9.41 -9.18
C GLY A 95 -19.11 8.95 -10.05
N ILE A 96 -18.32 9.91 -10.52
CA ILE A 96 -17.04 9.64 -11.20
C ILE A 96 -15.96 9.59 -10.14
N ARG A 97 -15.25 8.47 -10.04
CA ARG A 97 -14.01 8.36 -9.27
C ARG A 97 -12.86 8.73 -10.20
N THR A 98 -12.23 9.87 -9.97
CA THR A 98 -11.13 10.36 -10.80
C THR A 98 -9.80 9.74 -10.38
N MET A 99 -8.83 9.76 -11.28
CA MET A 99 -7.43 9.46 -10.94
C MET A 99 -6.95 10.36 -9.79
N PRO A 100 -5.99 9.89 -8.97
CA PRO A 100 -5.40 10.71 -7.92
C PRO A 100 -4.89 12.04 -8.50
N GLY A 101 -5.18 13.14 -7.81
CA GLY A 101 -4.52 14.43 -8.07
C GLY A 101 -3.22 14.55 -7.29
N TYR A 102 -2.40 15.57 -7.54
CA TYR A 102 -1.25 15.88 -6.66
C TYR A 102 -1.69 16.47 -5.31
N PRO A 103 -0.97 16.22 -4.20
CA PRO A 103 0.12 15.24 -4.02
C PRO A 103 -0.44 13.82 -3.80
N SER A 104 0.21 12.76 -4.29
CA SER A 104 -0.23 11.37 -4.11
C SER A 104 0.93 10.39 -4.10
N VAL A 105 0.91 9.42 -3.18
CA VAL A 105 1.95 8.38 -3.09
C VAL A 105 2.00 7.51 -4.35
N LEU A 106 0.83 7.29 -4.98
CA LEU A 106 0.73 6.58 -6.25
C LEU A 106 1.40 7.36 -7.39
N ILE A 107 1.18 8.68 -7.47
CA ILE A 107 1.82 9.51 -8.49
C ILE A 107 3.32 9.64 -8.22
N ASP A 108 3.73 9.77 -6.95
CA ASP A 108 5.14 9.83 -6.57
C ASP A 108 5.86 8.52 -6.96
N ALA A 109 5.20 7.37 -6.85
CA ALA A 109 5.74 6.09 -7.31
C ALA A 109 5.90 6.07 -8.85
N HIS A 110 4.95 6.64 -9.59
CA HIS A 110 5.03 6.75 -11.04
C HIS A 110 6.15 7.69 -11.52
N LEU A 111 6.26 8.88 -10.92
CA LEU A 111 7.25 9.87 -11.31
C LEU A 111 8.68 9.39 -11.03
N ALA A 112 8.85 8.63 -9.95
CA ALA A 112 10.11 8.01 -9.59
C ALA A 112 10.64 7.00 -10.65
N LEU A 113 9.85 6.61 -11.64
CA LEU A 113 10.31 5.81 -12.79
C LEU A 113 11.23 6.61 -13.74
N GLN A 114 11.23 7.94 -13.65
CA GLN A 114 12.07 8.81 -14.48
C GLN A 114 13.48 8.99 -13.91
N GLU A 115 13.72 8.56 -12.68
CA GLU A 115 15.00 8.71 -11.99
C GLU A 115 15.98 7.61 -12.40
N GLU A 116 17.26 7.98 -12.50
CA GLU A 116 18.35 7.04 -12.72
C GLU A 116 19.13 6.87 -11.41
N TRP A 117 19.09 5.66 -10.84
CA TRP A 117 19.75 5.36 -9.59
C TRP A 117 20.85 4.33 -9.78
N ASN A 118 21.91 4.46 -8.97
CA ASN A 118 22.81 3.34 -8.80
C ASN A 118 22.10 2.20 -8.00
N PRO A 119 22.62 0.96 -8.04
CA PRO A 119 21.96 -0.17 -7.40
C PRO A 119 21.63 0.03 -5.91
N THR A 120 22.52 0.66 -5.14
CA THR A 120 22.30 0.91 -3.71
C THR A 120 21.16 1.89 -3.49
N GLN A 121 21.12 2.99 -4.24
CA GLN A 121 20.03 3.97 -4.19
C GLN A 121 18.68 3.34 -4.57
N ALA A 122 18.66 2.49 -5.60
CA ALA A 122 17.45 1.80 -6.02
C ALA A 122 16.94 0.81 -4.95
N VAL A 123 17.83 0.10 -4.25
CA VAL A 123 17.43 -0.76 -3.11
C VAL A 123 16.84 0.06 -1.97
N GLU A 124 17.44 1.19 -1.62
CA GLU A 124 16.89 2.04 -0.55
C GLU A 124 15.53 2.62 -0.91
N TYR A 125 15.33 3.00 -2.17
CA TYR A 125 14.01 3.36 -2.66
C TYR A 125 13.00 2.22 -2.51
N VAL A 126 13.35 1.00 -2.96
CA VAL A 126 12.46 -0.17 -2.85
C VAL A 126 12.16 -0.50 -1.39
N ARG A 127 13.14 -0.38 -0.48
CA ARG A 127 12.96 -0.57 0.96
C ARG A 127 11.96 0.43 1.53
N MET A 128 12.10 1.70 1.19
CA MET A 128 11.16 2.75 1.60
C MET A 128 9.75 2.46 1.07
N ARG A 129 9.61 2.10 -0.22
CA ARG A 129 8.31 1.75 -0.80
C ARG A 129 7.70 0.50 -0.20
N LEU A 130 8.51 -0.43 0.31
CA LEU A 130 7.99 -1.61 0.99
C LEU A 130 7.26 -1.22 2.28
N VAL A 131 7.82 -0.29 3.06
CA VAL A 131 7.16 0.23 4.28
C VAL A 131 5.81 0.86 3.94
N GLU A 132 5.77 1.70 2.91
CA GLU A 132 4.50 2.29 2.44
C GLU A 132 3.52 1.24 1.91
N SER A 133 4.02 0.15 1.30
CA SER A 133 3.18 -0.96 0.84
C SER A 133 2.51 -1.70 2.00
N GLU A 134 3.21 -1.87 3.12
CA GLU A 134 2.63 -2.46 4.33
C GLU A 134 1.59 -1.54 4.96
N GLU A 135 1.86 -0.23 5.03
CA GLU A 135 0.88 0.75 5.50
C GLU A 135 -0.36 0.78 4.59
N MET A 136 -0.15 0.77 3.27
CA MET A 136 -1.24 0.74 2.28
C MET A 136 -2.08 -0.53 2.37
N ALA A 137 -1.46 -1.69 2.58
CA ALA A 137 -2.18 -2.94 2.81
C ALA A 137 -3.07 -2.85 4.05
N GLY A 138 -2.57 -2.25 5.13
CA GLY A 138 -3.35 -1.98 6.34
C GLY A 138 -4.54 -1.05 6.09
N GLU A 139 -4.34 0.05 5.36
CA GLU A 139 -5.43 0.99 5.04
C GLU A 139 -6.50 0.38 4.12
N LEU A 140 -6.09 -0.41 3.14
CA LEU A 140 -7.01 -1.09 2.23
C LEU A 140 -7.80 -2.20 2.95
N LEU A 141 -7.17 -2.89 3.92
CA LEU A 141 -7.87 -3.81 4.81
C LEU A 141 -8.94 -3.09 5.64
N LEU A 142 -8.59 -1.99 6.33
CA LEU A 142 -9.56 -1.23 7.13
C LEU A 142 -10.74 -0.74 6.28
N ARG A 143 -10.47 -0.29 5.05
CA ARG A 143 -11.51 0.10 4.08
C ARG A 143 -12.39 -1.09 3.68
N ALA A 144 -11.81 -2.24 3.39
CA ALA A 144 -12.58 -3.44 3.07
C ALA A 144 -13.46 -3.86 4.26
N MET A 145 -12.93 -3.82 5.48
CA MET A 145 -13.71 -4.10 6.70
C MET A 145 -14.89 -3.14 6.87
N ASP A 146 -14.70 -1.85 6.61
CA ASP A 146 -15.78 -0.85 6.58
C ASP A 146 -16.83 -1.17 5.51
N GLU A 147 -16.43 -1.61 4.33
CA GLU A 147 -17.37 -1.89 3.24
C GLU A 147 -18.16 -3.20 3.47
N VAL A 148 -17.54 -4.22 4.09
CA VAL A 148 -18.23 -5.47 4.45
C VAL A 148 -19.10 -5.37 5.71
N GLY A 149 -18.80 -4.43 6.60
CA GLY A 149 -19.57 -4.17 7.81
C GLY A 149 -19.44 -5.24 8.91
N ASN A 150 -20.09 -4.99 10.06
CA ASN A 150 -19.92 -5.82 11.26
C ASN A 150 -20.31 -7.29 11.06
N GLU A 151 -21.26 -7.58 10.17
CA GLU A 151 -21.75 -8.95 9.94
C GLU A 151 -20.72 -9.83 9.22
N ASN A 152 -19.87 -9.24 8.39
CA ASN A 152 -18.95 -9.97 7.51
C ASN A 152 -17.47 -9.74 7.84
N VAL A 153 -17.16 -8.90 8.84
CA VAL A 153 -15.78 -8.49 9.15
C VAL A 153 -14.90 -9.68 9.56
N ASP A 154 -15.44 -10.61 10.36
CA ASP A 154 -14.70 -11.81 10.79
C ASP A 154 -14.46 -12.76 9.59
N ALA A 155 -15.46 -12.90 8.71
CA ALA A 155 -15.34 -13.70 7.49
C ALA A 155 -14.31 -13.11 6.52
N LEU A 156 -14.26 -11.78 6.38
CA LEU A 156 -13.26 -11.09 5.56
C LEU A 156 -11.84 -11.40 6.07
N VAL A 157 -11.62 -11.26 7.38
CA VAL A 157 -10.32 -11.51 8.02
C VAL A 157 -9.86 -12.95 7.86
N GLN A 158 -10.79 -13.90 7.98
CA GLN A 158 -10.51 -15.31 7.76
C GLN A 158 -10.21 -15.63 6.29
N LEU A 159 -11.07 -15.20 5.35
CA LEU A 159 -10.92 -15.50 3.93
C LEU A 159 -9.68 -14.84 3.30
N ALA A 160 -9.33 -13.65 3.77
CA ALA A 160 -8.13 -12.94 3.32
C ALA A 160 -6.85 -13.38 4.06
N ASP A 161 -6.98 -14.26 5.08
CA ASP A 161 -5.87 -14.80 5.86
C ASP A 161 -5.00 -13.68 6.48
N VAL A 162 -5.66 -12.68 7.06
CA VAL A 162 -5.03 -11.38 7.41
C VAL A 162 -3.89 -11.52 8.42
N PHE A 163 -3.99 -12.44 9.37
CA PHE A 163 -2.95 -12.62 10.38
C PHE A 163 -1.64 -13.20 9.81
N SER A 164 -1.68 -13.86 8.65
CA SER A 164 -0.46 -14.34 7.99
C SER A 164 0.30 -13.23 7.25
N TRP A 165 -0.27 -12.04 7.13
CA TRP A 165 0.32 -10.96 6.35
C TRP A 165 1.56 -10.37 7.00
N GLY A 166 1.74 -10.52 8.31
CA GLY A 166 2.90 -9.97 9.02
C GLY A 166 3.00 -8.43 8.95
N ILE A 167 1.90 -7.73 8.72
CA ILE A 167 1.85 -6.26 8.76
C ILE A 167 1.50 -5.75 10.15
N ARG A 168 1.60 -4.43 10.35
CA ARG A 168 1.16 -3.73 11.56
C ARG A 168 0.32 -2.53 11.20
N ILE A 169 -0.73 -2.29 11.96
CA ILE A 169 -1.59 -1.11 11.86
C ILE A 169 -1.35 -0.26 13.10
N SER A 170 -1.06 1.02 12.92
CA SER A 170 -0.80 1.88 14.08
C SER A 170 -2.05 2.07 14.94
N ASP A 171 -1.88 2.01 16.27
CA ASP A 171 -2.95 2.30 17.22
C ASP A 171 -3.60 3.68 16.98
N ARG A 172 -2.78 4.69 16.69
CA ARG A 172 -3.25 6.04 16.32
C ARG A 172 -4.20 6.02 15.12
N ARG A 173 -3.94 5.17 14.11
CA ARG A 173 -4.81 5.06 12.94
C ARG A 173 -6.14 4.41 13.29
N VAL A 174 -6.12 3.39 14.14
CA VAL A 174 -7.34 2.73 14.64
C VAL A 174 -8.19 3.71 15.43
N ALA A 175 -7.58 4.48 16.35
CA ALA A 175 -8.26 5.54 17.09
C ALA A 175 -8.86 6.64 16.19
N ALA A 176 -8.24 6.90 15.03
CA ALA A 176 -8.78 7.87 14.07
C ALA A 176 -10.07 7.38 13.38
N ASN A 177 -10.48 6.12 13.54
CA ASN A 177 -11.64 5.57 12.82
C ASN A 177 -12.95 6.29 13.17
N ASP A 178 -13.15 6.58 14.45
CA ASP A 178 -14.39 7.17 14.96
C ASP A 178 -14.41 8.69 14.82
N THR A 179 -13.29 9.31 14.46
CA THR A 179 -13.21 10.75 14.20
C THR A 179 -13.95 11.14 12.91
N ILE A 180 -14.53 12.34 12.89
CA ILE A 180 -15.29 12.89 11.74
C ILE A 180 -14.79 14.27 11.31
N GLY A 181 -15.19 14.69 10.12
CA GLY A 181 -14.95 16.04 9.61
C GLY A 181 -13.46 16.44 9.54
N LEU A 182 -13.16 17.67 9.94
CA LEU A 182 -11.78 18.20 9.91
C LEU A 182 -10.86 17.50 10.92
N ALA A 183 -11.40 17.06 12.07
CA ALA A 183 -10.64 16.31 13.08
C ALA A 183 -10.10 15.00 12.49
N ARG A 184 -10.93 14.28 11.72
CA ARG A 184 -10.49 13.07 11.01
C ARG A 184 -9.32 13.34 10.07
N ARG A 185 -9.44 14.37 9.23
CA ARG A 185 -8.38 14.73 8.29
C ARG A 185 -7.06 15.07 9.02
N ARG A 186 -7.10 15.55 10.26
CA ARG A 186 -5.88 15.81 11.05
C ARG A 186 -5.36 14.55 11.75
N ALA A 187 -6.25 13.62 12.11
CA ALA A 187 -5.90 12.38 12.79
C ALA A 187 -5.29 11.33 11.83
N LEU A 188 -5.75 11.29 10.57
CA LEU A 188 -5.29 10.33 9.56
C LEU A 188 -3.83 10.55 9.15
N PRO A 189 -3.04 9.46 9.01
CA PRO A 189 -1.69 9.53 8.45
C PRO A 189 -1.74 10.00 6.98
N PRO A 190 -0.61 10.50 6.44
CA PRO A 190 -0.52 10.99 5.06
C PRO A 190 -1.05 9.99 4.02
N LEU A 191 -0.68 8.72 4.12
CA LEU A 191 -1.08 7.69 3.15
C LEU A 191 -2.59 7.41 3.20
N ALA A 192 -3.17 7.28 4.40
CA ALA A 192 -4.62 7.15 4.57
C ALA A 192 -5.41 8.32 3.97
N ARG A 193 -4.90 9.55 4.13
CA ARG A 193 -5.49 10.74 3.51
C ARG A 193 -5.43 10.69 1.98
N ASP A 194 -4.32 10.18 1.43
CA ASP A 194 -4.18 10.05 -0.02
C ASP A 194 -5.18 9.04 -0.59
N LEU A 195 -5.32 7.88 0.07
CA LEU A 195 -6.31 6.87 -0.28
C LEU A 195 -7.73 7.41 -0.17
N GLU A 196 -8.09 8.12 0.91
CA GLU A 196 -9.43 8.70 1.02
C GLU A 196 -9.73 9.75 -0.06
N ARG A 197 -8.72 10.51 -0.47
CA ARG A 197 -8.87 11.51 -1.53
C ARG A 197 -9.07 10.87 -2.90
N THR A 198 -8.44 9.72 -3.14
CA THR A 198 -8.47 9.02 -4.43
C THR A 198 -9.66 8.07 -4.54
N LEU A 199 -9.82 7.19 -3.55
CA LEU A 199 -10.84 6.15 -3.52
C LEU A 199 -12.16 6.65 -2.92
N GLY A 200 -12.15 7.82 -2.29
CA GLY A 200 -13.26 8.36 -1.52
C GLY A 200 -13.23 8.00 -0.04
N ARG A 201 -14.20 8.51 0.72
CA ARG A 201 -14.38 8.09 2.12
C ARG A 201 -15.11 6.74 2.18
N PRO A 202 -14.67 5.81 3.04
CA PRO A 202 -15.41 4.57 3.30
C PRO A 202 -16.73 4.88 4.03
N PRO A 203 -17.71 3.97 3.99
CA PRO A 203 -19.05 4.16 4.56
C PRO A 203 -19.08 4.24 6.09
N LYS A 204 -18.00 3.86 6.80
CA LYS A 204 -17.91 3.81 8.27
C LYS A 204 -18.91 2.83 8.90
N ASN A 205 -19.00 1.60 8.38
CA ASN A 205 -19.92 0.60 8.93
C ASN A 205 -19.35 -0.12 10.17
N ILE A 206 -18.07 0.05 10.47
CA ILE A 206 -17.45 -0.47 11.69
C ILE A 206 -16.84 0.67 12.52
N ASN A 207 -16.79 0.47 13.85
CA ASN A 207 -16.20 1.43 14.79
C ASN A 207 -14.83 0.96 15.29
N GLU A 208 -14.14 1.82 16.05
CA GLU A 208 -12.85 1.51 16.67
C GLU A 208 -12.89 0.20 17.48
N ALA A 209 -13.95 -0.03 18.26
CA ALA A 209 -14.08 -1.22 19.09
C ALA A 209 -14.12 -2.51 18.26
N THR A 210 -14.84 -2.52 17.12
CA THR A 210 -14.84 -3.65 16.20
C THR A 210 -13.45 -3.89 15.61
N ILE A 211 -12.74 -2.83 15.18
CA ILE A 211 -11.39 -2.96 14.63
C ILE A 211 -10.45 -3.57 15.66
N ARG A 212 -10.48 -3.09 16.90
CA ARG A 212 -9.65 -3.62 18.00
C ARG A 212 -9.97 -5.07 18.31
N ARG A 213 -11.25 -5.43 18.39
CA ARG A 213 -11.69 -6.82 18.62
C ARG A 213 -11.12 -7.76 17.55
N VAL A 214 -11.18 -7.33 16.29
CA VAL A 214 -10.88 -8.19 15.15
C VAL A 214 -9.38 -8.23 14.85
N LEU A 215 -8.65 -7.13 15.05
CA LEU A 215 -7.25 -6.97 14.62
C LEU A 215 -6.26 -6.77 15.77
N ASP A 216 -6.61 -7.10 17.01
CA ASP A 216 -5.79 -6.84 18.21
C ASP A 216 -4.30 -7.19 18.01
N GLU A 217 -4.01 -8.38 17.47
CA GLU A 217 -2.65 -8.87 17.24
C GLU A 217 -1.84 -8.08 16.20
N LEU A 218 -2.52 -7.31 15.34
CA LEU A 218 -1.91 -6.50 14.28
C LEU A 218 -1.80 -5.03 14.67
N ILE A 219 -2.45 -4.62 15.77
CA ILE A 219 -2.37 -3.24 16.25
C ILE A 219 -1.03 -3.05 16.94
N ALA A 220 -0.15 -2.26 16.33
CA ALA A 220 1.07 -1.84 16.98
C ALA A 220 0.74 -0.79 18.04
N PRO A 221 1.29 -0.91 19.27
CA PRO A 221 1.18 0.15 20.25
C PRO A 221 1.70 1.46 19.66
N PRO A 222 1.21 2.62 20.14
CA PRO A 222 1.75 3.90 19.70
C PRO A 222 3.26 3.83 19.88
N CYS A 223 4.00 3.96 18.76
CA CYS A 223 5.43 4.11 18.82
C CYS A 223 5.65 5.35 19.68
N VAL A 224 6.12 5.16 20.92
CA VAL A 224 6.59 6.25 21.76
C VAL A 224 7.85 6.74 21.07
N LEU A 225 7.66 7.54 20.04
CA LEU A 225 8.69 8.46 19.60
C LEU A 225 8.96 9.28 20.85
N SER A 226 10.06 8.99 21.53
CA SER A 226 10.58 9.86 22.56
C SER A 226 10.50 11.28 22.01
N ASP A 227 9.79 12.17 22.70
CA ASP A 227 9.71 13.60 22.40
C ASP A 227 11.09 14.24 22.61
N GLY A 228 12.05 13.81 21.80
CA GLY A 228 13.48 14.04 21.92
C GLY A 228 14.04 14.37 20.56
N ASP A 229 14.29 15.66 20.39
CA ASP A 229 15.09 16.29 19.36
C ASP A 229 14.42 16.55 18.00
N SER A 230 13.83 17.74 17.93
CA SER A 230 13.57 18.49 16.70
C SER A 230 14.89 18.91 16.00
N GLY A 231 15.78 17.96 15.78
CA GLY A 231 16.92 18.08 14.88
C GLY A 231 16.44 17.74 13.48
N HIS A 232 16.14 18.76 12.69
CA HIS A 232 15.90 18.63 11.25
C HIS A 232 17.11 17.95 10.57
N ASP A 233 17.04 16.63 10.42
CA ASP A 233 17.98 15.90 9.58
C ASP A 233 17.55 16.07 8.10
N LYS A 234 18.25 16.97 7.42
CA LYS A 234 18.02 17.39 6.01
C LYS A 234 18.46 16.33 4.99
N SER A 235 18.84 15.14 5.43
CA SER A 235 19.41 14.09 4.59
C SER A 235 18.35 13.35 3.75
N SER A 236 17.08 13.29 4.18
CA SER A 236 15.99 12.68 3.39
C SER A 236 15.38 13.63 2.34
N GLU A 237 15.38 14.95 2.57
CA GLU A 237 15.05 15.95 1.54
C GLU A 237 16.14 16.09 0.46
N SER A 238 17.37 15.65 0.74
CA SER A 238 18.51 15.71 -0.18
C SER A 238 18.33 14.80 -1.40
N LEU A 239 17.68 13.64 -1.26
CA LEU A 239 17.48 12.71 -2.38
C LEU A 239 16.40 13.22 -3.36
N ALA A 240 15.43 14.01 -2.87
CA ALA A 240 14.36 14.59 -3.70
C ALA A 240 14.70 15.97 -4.30
N ARG A 241 15.71 16.69 -3.79
CA ARG A 241 16.10 18.03 -4.29
C ARG A 241 17.29 18.05 -5.24
N ASN A 242 18.14 17.03 -5.23
CA ASN A 242 19.34 17.00 -6.09
C ASN A 242 19.05 16.72 -7.59
N SER A 243 17.83 16.35 -7.97
CA SER A 243 17.44 16.18 -9.39
C SER A 243 17.02 17.49 -10.09
N LYS A 244 16.87 18.61 -9.37
CA LYS A 244 16.40 19.88 -9.95
C LYS A 244 17.50 20.86 -10.42
N SER A 245 18.79 20.53 -10.32
CA SER A 245 19.88 21.45 -10.70
C SER A 245 20.67 21.09 -11.97
N ALA A 246 20.28 20.07 -12.74
CA ALA A 246 20.91 19.79 -14.04
C ALA A 246 20.00 20.32 -15.17
N GLY A 247 20.47 21.37 -15.83
CA GLY A 247 19.68 22.26 -16.68
C GLY A 247 19.02 21.64 -17.91
N VAL A 248 17.86 22.20 -18.25
CA VAL A 248 17.35 22.26 -19.62
C VAL A 248 17.40 23.74 -20.03
N ARG A 249 18.35 24.08 -20.89
CA ARG A 249 18.19 25.23 -21.80
C ARG A 249 17.39 24.72 -22.99
N LEU A 250 16.28 25.41 -23.28
CA LEU A 250 15.51 25.28 -24.50
C LEU A 250 16.37 25.54 -25.74
#